data_AF-A0AAU1AQ48-F1
#
_entry.id   AF-A0AAU1AQ48-F1
#
_cell.length_a   1.000
_cell.length_b   1.000
_cell.length_c   1.000
_cell.angle_alpha   90.00
_cell.angle_beta   90.00
_cell.angle_gamma   90.00
#
_symmetry.space_group_name_H-M   'P 1'
#
loop_
_entity.id
_entity.type
_entity.pdbx_description
1 polymer ?
#
loop_
_entity_poly.entity_id
_entity_poly.type
_entity_poly.pdbx_seq_one_letter_code
_entity_poly.pdbx_strand_id
1 'polypeptide(L)'
;MSSPLRRALTAGLLALATAAATVTLVPTNAQAVVLPNNFKSVGYMPSWAGNVNTIQYNKLTHINYAFVLPNNDGSLRAVENPSKLSSLVSQAHANNVKVSIAVGGWNDGNDSAFEALAANSGSRGAFVNNLVNFVNQYNLDGVDIDWEYPDPGASANNYSQLMTQLGSAMHSRGKLLTAAVVSEGYYLDGVPTAVFGQVDWLNIMAYDGGSPHSNYDWSINSINLWKSRGLPASKAVLGIPFYSRPGYYTYSALVALDPANANRDCTTAGGAQQCYNGIPTVKRKTQWALANAGGVMNWELSQDTTGSTSLVSAMYDTIMGGTTPPPSGRTGQITGLGGKCVDVASASTANGTAIQLWTCNGTNAQTWTVASDGTLRALGKCADITSGSTANGAKVQLYDCNGSGAQVWQAQSNGTLRNPQSNKCLDVTDNSSADGARLQIWDCFAGANQRWTLPT
;
A
#
# COMPACT_ATOMS: atom_id res chain seq x y z
N MET A 1 -63.05 76.73 19.40
CA MET A 1 -62.24 75.71 20.10
C MET A 1 -62.29 74.42 19.30
N SER A 2 -61.11 73.97 18.83
CA SER A 2 -60.70 72.57 18.70
C SER A 2 -61.40 71.61 17.71
N SER A 3 -60.68 71.32 16.60
CA SER A 3 -60.34 69.97 16.10
C SER A 3 -61.41 69.09 15.38
N PRO A 4 -61.02 68.06 14.60
CA PRO A 4 -60.17 68.11 13.40
C PRO A 4 -60.79 67.38 12.18
N LEU A 5 -60.20 67.64 11.01
CA LEU A 5 -60.56 67.09 9.70
C LEU A 5 -60.11 65.63 9.52
N ARG A 6 -61.04 64.81 9.01
CA ARG A 6 -60.80 63.49 8.38
C ARG A 6 -60.17 63.67 7.01
N ARG A 7 -59.26 62.77 6.60
CA ARG A 7 -59.14 62.34 5.19
C ARG A 7 -58.46 60.98 5.07
N ALA A 8 -58.99 60.20 4.14
CA ALA A 8 -58.77 58.79 3.91
C ALA A 8 -57.42 58.49 3.24
N LEU A 9 -56.86 57.31 3.56
CA LEU A 9 -55.67 56.74 2.92
C LEU A 9 -56.03 56.06 1.59
N THR A 10 -55.31 56.42 0.53
CA THR A 10 -55.17 55.65 -0.70
C THR A 10 -53.83 54.92 -0.70
N ALA A 11 -53.86 53.61 -1.00
CA ALA A 11 -52.69 52.74 -1.11
C ALA A 11 -51.94 52.98 -2.44
N GLY A 12 -50.62 53.09 -2.37
CA GLY A 12 -49.70 53.03 -3.51
C GLY A 12 -48.73 51.87 -3.35
N LEU A 13 -48.66 51.00 -4.36
CA LEU A 13 -47.73 49.86 -4.43
C LEU A 13 -46.27 50.35 -4.55
N LEU A 14 -45.37 49.78 -3.74
CA LEU A 14 -43.93 49.89 -3.90
C LEU A 14 -43.39 48.56 -4.47
N ALA A 15 -42.82 48.58 -5.67
CA ALA A 15 -42.14 47.43 -6.25
C ALA A 15 -40.70 47.35 -5.71
N LEU A 16 -40.37 46.30 -4.95
CA LEU A 16 -38.98 45.98 -4.59
C LEU A 16 -38.37 45.08 -5.67
N ALA A 17 -37.33 45.58 -6.33
CA ALA A 17 -36.46 44.77 -7.17
C ALA A 17 -35.46 44.00 -6.29
N THR A 18 -35.60 42.68 -6.22
CA THR A 18 -34.62 41.79 -5.58
C THR A 18 -33.50 41.47 -6.58
N ALA A 19 -32.30 42.02 -6.36
CA ALA A 19 -31.10 41.57 -7.04
C ALA A 19 -30.70 40.19 -6.49
N ALA A 20 -30.88 39.14 -7.29
CA ALA A 20 -30.38 37.81 -6.97
C ALA A 20 -28.86 37.80 -7.25
N ALA A 21 -28.05 37.79 -6.19
CA ALA A 21 -26.62 37.53 -6.31
C ALA A 21 -26.42 36.04 -6.65
N THR A 22 -25.97 35.75 -7.86
CA THR A 22 -25.50 34.42 -8.25
C THR A 22 -24.20 34.12 -7.50
N VAL A 23 -24.27 33.26 -6.49
CA VAL A 23 -23.09 32.66 -5.86
C VAL A 23 -22.51 31.65 -6.83
N THR A 24 -21.45 32.02 -7.54
CA THR A 24 -20.61 31.08 -8.26
C THR A 24 -19.81 30.28 -7.24
N LEU A 25 -20.23 29.03 -7.01
CA LEU A 25 -19.42 28.03 -6.30
C LEU A 25 -18.15 27.79 -7.14
N VAL A 26 -17.02 28.33 -6.68
CA VAL A 26 -15.71 27.95 -7.21
C VAL A 26 -15.53 26.47 -6.86
N PRO A 27 -15.26 25.57 -7.83
CA PRO A 27 -14.99 24.18 -7.51
C PRO A 27 -13.78 24.16 -6.58
N THR A 28 -13.93 23.60 -5.39
CA THR A 28 -12.81 23.27 -4.54
C THR A 28 -11.97 22.25 -5.30
N ASN A 29 -10.77 22.64 -5.76
CA ASN A 29 -9.82 21.70 -6.34
C ASN A 29 -9.69 20.50 -5.40
N ALA A 30 -9.97 19.30 -5.90
CA ALA A 30 -9.78 18.08 -5.13
C ALA A 30 -8.32 18.06 -4.65
N GLN A 31 -8.11 18.07 -3.33
CA GLN A 31 -6.77 18.18 -2.77
C GLN A 31 -5.99 16.91 -3.11
N ALA A 32 -4.78 17.08 -3.65
CA ALA A 32 -3.90 15.95 -3.97
C ALA A 32 -3.69 15.07 -2.74
N VAL A 33 -3.68 13.76 -2.95
CA VAL A 33 -3.24 12.83 -1.92
C VAL A 33 -1.75 13.00 -1.73
N VAL A 34 -1.36 13.67 -0.64
CA VAL A 34 0.04 13.75 -0.24
C VAL A 34 0.29 12.63 0.76
N LEU A 35 0.87 11.54 0.27
CA LEU A 35 1.29 10.44 1.13
C LEU A 35 2.56 10.85 1.91
N PRO A 36 2.75 10.37 3.16
CA PRO A 36 3.92 10.69 3.96
C PRO A 36 5.24 10.37 3.24
N ASN A 37 6.28 11.17 3.47
CA ASN A 37 7.64 10.92 2.97
C ASN A 37 7.75 10.74 1.43
N ASN A 38 6.84 11.36 0.66
CA ASN A 38 6.74 11.17 -0.80
C ASN A 38 6.56 9.70 -1.20
N PHE A 39 5.87 8.92 -0.36
CA PHE A 39 5.56 7.51 -0.62
C PHE A 39 4.65 7.38 -1.84
N LYS A 40 4.90 6.38 -2.68
CA LYS A 40 4.15 6.16 -3.92
C LYS A 40 3.09 5.08 -3.73
N SER A 41 1.88 5.36 -4.18
CA SER A 41 0.82 4.39 -4.42
C SER A 41 0.55 4.39 -5.93
N VAL A 42 1.02 3.34 -6.62
CA VAL A 42 0.97 3.20 -8.09
C VAL A 42 -0.06 2.14 -8.46
N GLY A 43 -0.95 2.40 -9.41
CA GLY A 43 -1.86 1.39 -9.94
C GLY A 43 -1.73 1.20 -11.44
N TYR A 44 -1.74 -0.04 -11.90
CA TYR A 44 -1.90 -0.32 -13.33
C TYR A 44 -3.38 -0.34 -13.69
N MET A 45 -3.72 0.27 -14.83
CA MET A 45 -5.07 0.25 -15.41
C MET A 45 -4.98 -0.27 -16.84
N PRO A 46 -5.41 -1.51 -17.11
CA PRO A 46 -5.33 -2.09 -18.44
C PRO A 46 -6.34 -1.46 -19.42
N SER A 47 -6.05 -1.50 -20.72
CA SER A 47 -6.91 -1.01 -21.80
C SER A 47 -8.19 -1.83 -21.90
N TRP A 48 -8.09 -3.13 -21.65
CA TRP A 48 -9.13 -4.14 -21.86
C TRP A 48 -10.11 -4.32 -20.69
N ALA A 49 -9.78 -3.90 -19.48
CA ALA A 49 -10.61 -4.15 -18.28
C ALA A 49 -10.70 -2.94 -17.35
N GLY A 50 -11.80 -2.83 -16.59
CA GLY A 50 -12.01 -1.77 -15.61
C GLY A 50 -12.62 -0.48 -16.16
N ASN A 51 -13.20 0.31 -15.24
CA ASN A 51 -13.86 1.57 -15.52
C ASN A 51 -13.12 2.72 -14.82
N VAL A 52 -12.76 3.76 -15.57
CA VAL A 52 -12.03 4.92 -15.04
C VAL A 52 -12.85 5.70 -14.00
N ASN A 53 -14.18 5.63 -14.05
CA ASN A 53 -15.05 6.31 -13.10
C ASN A 53 -15.10 5.64 -11.72
N THR A 54 -14.63 4.40 -11.60
CA THR A 54 -14.64 3.64 -10.34
C THR A 54 -13.29 3.65 -9.63
N ILE A 55 -12.29 4.32 -10.20
CA ILE A 55 -10.95 4.43 -9.61
C ILE A 55 -11.04 5.29 -8.35
N GLN A 56 -10.41 4.80 -7.28
CA GLN A 56 -10.27 5.51 -6.01
C GLN A 56 -9.10 6.50 -6.09
N TYR A 57 -9.22 7.54 -6.93
CA TYR A 57 -8.13 8.48 -7.22
C TYR A 57 -7.54 9.12 -5.97
N ASN A 58 -8.37 9.39 -4.96
CA ASN A 58 -7.97 9.92 -3.66
C ASN A 58 -7.17 8.92 -2.77
N LYS A 59 -6.67 7.83 -3.35
CA LYS A 59 -5.80 6.84 -2.69
C LYS A 59 -4.56 6.49 -3.51
N LEU A 60 -4.42 7.10 -4.68
CA LEU A 60 -3.34 6.84 -5.62
C LEU A 60 -2.51 8.11 -5.82
N THR A 61 -1.26 7.91 -6.17
CA THR A 61 -0.34 8.99 -6.58
C THR A 61 -0.07 8.94 -8.08
N HIS A 62 -0.01 7.73 -8.63
CA HIS A 62 0.32 7.47 -10.03
C HIS A 62 -0.55 6.35 -10.58
N ILE A 63 -0.87 6.43 -11.87
CA ILE A 63 -1.52 5.37 -12.63
C ILE A 63 -0.72 5.10 -13.91
N ASN A 64 -0.39 3.84 -14.14
CA ASN A 64 0.22 3.39 -15.38
C ASN A 64 -0.88 2.80 -16.27
N TYR A 65 -1.16 3.42 -17.41
CA TYR A 65 -2.11 2.89 -18.39
C TYR A 65 -1.43 1.80 -19.22
N ALA A 66 -1.93 0.57 -19.12
CA ALA A 66 -1.36 -0.62 -19.73
C ALA A 66 -2.21 -1.05 -20.94
N PHE A 67 -1.67 -1.31 -22.13
CA PHE A 67 -0.33 -1.02 -22.59
C PHE A 67 -0.40 -0.37 -23.97
N VAL A 68 0.70 0.24 -24.39
CA VAL A 68 1.03 0.39 -25.81
C VAL A 68 2.21 -0.52 -26.13
N LEU A 69 2.22 -1.12 -27.32
CA LEU A 69 3.30 -2.03 -27.72
C LEU A 69 4.25 -1.33 -28.71
N PRO A 70 5.57 -1.55 -28.60
CA PRO A 70 6.52 -1.08 -29.60
C PRO A 70 6.50 -1.95 -30.86
N ASN A 71 6.99 -1.40 -31.96
CA ASN A 71 7.46 -2.15 -33.13
C ASN A 71 9.00 -2.15 -33.15
N ASN A 72 9.58 -3.05 -33.95
CA ASN A 72 11.03 -3.23 -34.09
C ASN A 72 11.79 -2.00 -34.63
N ASP A 73 11.10 -1.10 -35.35
CA ASP A 73 11.66 0.13 -35.91
C ASP A 73 11.61 1.33 -34.95
N GLY A 74 11.06 1.12 -33.74
CA GLY A 74 10.84 2.18 -32.76
C GLY A 74 9.56 2.97 -32.96
N SER A 75 8.67 2.59 -33.89
CA SER A 75 7.30 3.10 -33.88
C SER A 75 6.47 2.45 -32.77
N LEU A 76 5.33 3.07 -32.43
CA LEU A 76 4.37 2.51 -31.48
C LEU A 76 3.17 1.93 -32.24
N ARG A 77 2.65 0.80 -31.78
CA ARG A 77 1.34 0.30 -32.20
C ARG A 77 0.25 1.27 -31.74
N ALA A 78 -0.90 1.21 -32.40
CA ALA A 78 -2.07 1.97 -31.96
C ALA A 78 -2.43 1.57 -30.52
N VAL A 79 -2.61 2.57 -29.65
CA VAL A 79 -3.02 2.31 -28.26
C VAL A 79 -4.43 1.77 -28.24
N GLU A 80 -4.64 0.73 -27.44
CA GLU A 80 -5.97 0.18 -27.25
C GLU A 80 -6.82 1.11 -26.38
N ASN A 81 -8.07 1.29 -26.79
CA ASN A 81 -9.07 2.08 -26.09
C ASN A 81 -8.61 3.54 -25.79
N PRO A 82 -8.28 4.34 -26.83
CA PRO A 82 -7.74 5.69 -26.66
C PRO A 82 -8.71 6.66 -25.96
N SER A 83 -10.02 6.42 -26.05
CA SER A 83 -11.04 7.20 -25.34
C SER A 83 -10.97 6.95 -23.83
N LYS A 84 -10.74 5.71 -23.40
CA LYS A 84 -10.50 5.37 -21.99
C LYS A 84 -9.22 6.01 -21.47
N LEU A 85 -8.12 5.95 -22.22
CA LEU A 85 -6.87 6.65 -21.87
C LEU A 85 -7.12 8.15 -21.65
N SER A 86 -7.78 8.81 -22.59
CA SER A 86 -8.06 10.26 -22.51
C SER A 86 -8.95 10.60 -21.31
N SER A 87 -9.95 9.76 -21.01
CA SER A 87 -10.81 9.91 -19.84
C SER A 87 -10.06 9.68 -18.53
N LEU A 88 -9.17 8.68 -18.48
CA LEU A 88 -8.31 8.41 -17.33
C LEU A 88 -7.42 9.62 -17.03
N VAL A 89 -6.70 10.15 -18.03
CA VAL A 89 -5.83 11.31 -17.86
C VAL A 89 -6.62 12.50 -17.30
N SER A 90 -7.78 12.79 -17.90
CA SER A 90 -8.63 13.91 -17.47
C SER A 90 -9.08 13.77 -16.01
N GLN A 91 -9.55 12.59 -15.62
CA GLN A 91 -10.04 12.36 -14.25
C GLN A 91 -8.90 12.28 -13.22
N ALA A 92 -7.78 11.64 -13.57
CA ALA A 92 -6.61 11.57 -12.73
C ALA A 92 -6.05 12.96 -12.45
N HIS A 93 -5.88 13.81 -13.48
CA HIS A 93 -5.42 15.19 -13.32
C HIS A 93 -6.38 16.04 -12.51
N ALA A 94 -7.69 15.88 -12.69
CA ALA A 94 -8.68 16.55 -11.84
C ALA A 94 -8.57 16.16 -10.35
N ASN A 95 -7.98 15.00 -10.05
CA ASN A 95 -7.70 14.51 -8.70
C ASN A 95 -6.21 14.59 -8.32
N ASN A 96 -5.39 15.30 -9.10
CA ASN A 96 -3.94 15.43 -8.91
C ASN A 96 -3.17 14.09 -8.87
N VAL A 97 -3.66 13.08 -9.58
CA VAL A 97 -2.98 11.80 -9.81
C VAL A 97 -2.23 11.86 -11.13
N LYS A 98 -0.98 11.40 -11.12
CA LYS A 98 -0.11 11.38 -12.31
C LYS A 98 -0.43 10.18 -13.19
N VAL A 99 -0.38 10.34 -14.51
CA VAL A 99 -0.65 9.24 -15.46
C VAL A 99 0.54 9.03 -16.39
N SER A 100 1.09 7.83 -16.40
CA SER A 100 2.11 7.39 -17.36
C SER A 100 1.52 6.37 -18.33
N ILE A 101 2.06 6.31 -19.55
CA ILE A 101 1.80 5.19 -20.45
C ILE A 101 2.78 4.06 -20.14
N ALA A 102 2.26 2.85 -19.88
CA ALA A 102 3.09 1.65 -19.79
C ALA A 102 3.30 1.06 -21.18
N VAL A 103 4.55 0.78 -21.53
CA VAL A 103 4.96 0.29 -22.84
C VAL A 103 5.48 -1.13 -22.70
N GLY A 104 4.88 -2.09 -23.41
CA GLY A 104 5.23 -3.50 -23.32
C GLY A 104 4.19 -4.36 -22.59
N GLY A 105 4.60 -4.95 -21.47
CA GLY A 105 3.92 -6.02 -20.74
C GLY A 105 4.29 -7.41 -21.28
N TRP A 106 3.86 -8.45 -20.56
CA TRP A 106 4.18 -9.86 -20.86
C TRP A 106 4.11 -10.26 -22.34
N ASN A 107 3.05 -9.87 -23.07
CA ASN A 107 2.89 -10.12 -24.52
C ASN A 107 3.19 -11.58 -24.93
N ASP A 108 2.66 -12.55 -24.19
CA ASP A 108 2.92 -13.99 -24.36
C ASP A 108 4.41 -14.38 -24.31
N GLY A 109 5.20 -13.62 -23.55
CA GLY A 109 6.65 -13.76 -23.43
C GLY A 109 7.43 -13.27 -24.67
N ASN A 110 6.77 -12.58 -25.59
CA ASN A 110 7.41 -12.07 -26.80
C ASN A 110 7.86 -10.62 -26.62
N ASP A 111 9.16 -10.45 -26.43
CA ASP A 111 9.83 -9.16 -26.32
C ASP A 111 10.73 -8.83 -27.52
N SER A 112 10.63 -9.60 -28.61
CA SER A 112 11.49 -9.45 -29.80
C SER A 112 11.48 -8.06 -30.42
N ALA A 113 10.37 -7.32 -30.29
CA ALA A 113 10.28 -5.93 -30.72
C ALA A 113 11.20 -5.01 -29.89
N PHE A 114 11.23 -5.21 -28.57
CA PHE A 114 12.15 -4.48 -27.70
C PHE A 114 13.60 -4.84 -27.99
N GLU A 115 13.92 -6.12 -28.15
CA GLU A 115 15.27 -6.56 -28.51
C GLU A 115 15.76 -5.89 -29.79
N ALA A 116 14.95 -5.94 -30.86
CA ALA A 116 15.31 -5.36 -32.14
C ALA A 116 15.43 -3.83 -32.09
N LEU A 117 14.46 -3.14 -31.47
CA LEU A 117 14.48 -1.68 -31.42
C LEU A 117 15.61 -1.17 -30.53
N ALA A 118 15.93 -1.86 -29.43
CA ALA A 118 16.94 -1.45 -28.49
C ALA A 118 18.36 -1.71 -29.02
N ALA A 119 18.56 -2.72 -29.87
CA ALA A 119 19.86 -3.02 -30.48
C ALA A 119 20.35 -1.96 -31.48
N ASN A 120 19.44 -1.21 -32.12
CA ASN A 120 19.79 -0.25 -33.17
C ASN A 120 19.62 1.21 -32.68
N SER A 121 20.65 2.04 -32.88
CA SER A 121 20.64 3.43 -32.41
C SER A 121 19.60 4.33 -33.08
N GLY A 122 19.29 4.06 -34.36
CA GLY A 122 18.27 4.77 -35.12
C GLY A 122 16.86 4.45 -34.61
N SER A 123 16.54 3.17 -34.40
CA SER A 123 15.24 2.76 -33.83
C SER A 123 15.09 3.20 -32.38
N ARG A 124 16.16 3.20 -31.56
CA ARG A 124 16.11 3.80 -30.21
C ARG A 124 15.73 5.28 -30.27
N GLY A 125 16.36 6.06 -31.15
CA GLY A 125 16.04 7.47 -31.35
C GLY A 125 14.60 7.69 -31.83
N ALA A 126 14.13 6.86 -32.79
CA ALA A 126 12.76 6.89 -33.27
C ALA A 126 11.76 6.60 -32.13
N PHE A 127 12.03 5.57 -31.33
CA PHE A 127 11.21 5.18 -30.18
C PHE A 127 11.08 6.27 -29.13
N VAL A 128 12.21 6.90 -28.75
CA VAL A 128 12.20 8.03 -27.82
C VAL A 128 11.36 9.18 -28.36
N ASN A 129 11.50 9.53 -29.65
CA ASN A 129 10.72 10.60 -30.26
C ASN A 129 9.22 10.27 -30.34
N ASN A 130 8.87 9.03 -30.69
CA ASN A 130 7.48 8.58 -30.73
C ASN A 130 6.83 8.60 -29.35
N LEU A 131 7.57 8.19 -28.29
CA LEU A 131 7.06 8.29 -26.93
C LEU A 131 6.90 9.73 -26.44
N VAL A 132 7.84 10.63 -26.76
CA VAL A 132 7.68 12.06 -26.47
C VAL A 132 6.40 12.60 -27.15
N ASN A 133 6.18 12.25 -28.41
CA ASN A 133 4.98 12.67 -29.14
C ASN A 133 3.70 12.08 -28.51
N PHE A 134 3.73 10.81 -28.11
CA PHE A 134 2.61 10.13 -27.46
C PHE A 134 2.27 10.77 -26.10
N VAL A 135 3.30 11.06 -25.29
CA VAL A 135 3.17 11.76 -24.01
C VAL A 135 2.53 13.13 -24.20
N ASN A 136 2.95 13.89 -25.21
CA ASN A 136 2.35 15.19 -25.52
C ASN A 136 0.91 15.05 -26.03
N GLN A 137 0.65 14.10 -26.92
CA GLN A 137 -0.68 13.89 -27.52
C GLN A 137 -1.75 13.60 -26.48
N TYR A 138 -1.44 12.76 -25.49
CA TYR A 138 -2.38 12.35 -24.45
C TYR A 138 -2.23 13.13 -23.14
N ASN A 139 -1.40 14.17 -23.12
CA ASN A 139 -1.09 14.96 -21.92
C ASN A 139 -0.64 14.08 -20.72
N LEU A 140 0.24 13.12 -20.97
CA LEU A 140 0.73 12.21 -19.93
C LEU A 140 1.83 12.86 -19.08
N ASP A 141 2.01 12.35 -17.87
CA ASP A 141 3.06 12.76 -16.93
C ASP A 141 4.36 11.99 -17.09
N GLY A 142 4.35 10.87 -17.81
CA GLY A 142 5.55 10.07 -18.02
C GLY A 142 5.36 8.80 -18.84
N VAL A 143 6.40 7.97 -18.81
CA VAL A 143 6.47 6.65 -19.45
C VAL A 143 6.92 5.62 -18.43
N ASP A 144 6.29 4.45 -18.46
CA ASP A 144 6.73 3.25 -17.74
C ASP A 144 7.16 2.19 -18.76
N ILE A 145 8.40 1.72 -18.68
CA ILE A 145 8.90 0.65 -19.56
C ILE A 145 8.70 -0.70 -18.88
N ASP A 146 7.83 -1.51 -19.44
CA ASP A 146 7.52 -2.86 -18.97
C ASP A 146 8.03 -3.88 -19.99
N TRP A 147 9.36 -4.04 -20.05
CA TRP A 147 10.00 -5.03 -20.90
C TRP A 147 10.23 -6.30 -20.08
N GLU A 148 9.53 -7.37 -20.46
CA GLU A 148 9.60 -8.69 -19.82
C GLU A 148 10.26 -9.74 -20.74
N TYR A 149 11.58 -9.96 -20.69
CA TYR A 149 12.60 -9.24 -19.93
C TYR A 149 13.90 -9.14 -20.72
N PRO A 150 14.68 -8.05 -20.59
CA PRO A 150 16.00 -8.00 -21.17
C PRO A 150 16.89 -9.15 -20.66
N ASP A 151 17.60 -9.82 -21.56
CA ASP A 151 18.59 -10.83 -21.18
C ASP A 151 19.90 -10.18 -20.66
N PRO A 152 20.60 -10.82 -19.70
CA PRO A 152 21.97 -10.45 -19.37
C PRO A 152 22.89 -10.42 -20.61
N GLY A 153 23.80 -9.45 -20.67
CA GLY A 153 24.75 -9.30 -21.77
C GLY A 153 24.35 -8.22 -22.78
N ALA A 154 24.20 -8.58 -24.06
CA ALA A 154 23.95 -7.60 -25.13
C ALA A 154 22.60 -6.88 -24.95
N SER A 155 21.55 -7.62 -24.59
CA SER A 155 20.22 -7.06 -24.34
C SER A 155 20.25 -6.07 -23.17
N ALA A 156 20.87 -6.43 -22.04
CA ALA A 156 21.08 -5.52 -20.90
C ALA A 156 21.80 -4.22 -21.28
N ASN A 157 22.84 -4.29 -22.13
CA ASN A 157 23.54 -3.09 -22.62
C ASN A 157 22.63 -2.21 -23.49
N ASN A 158 21.84 -2.83 -24.37
CA ASN A 158 20.88 -2.15 -25.22
C ASN A 158 19.76 -1.49 -24.39
N TYR A 159 19.24 -2.19 -23.38
CA TYR A 159 18.30 -1.66 -22.41
C TYR A 159 18.87 -0.44 -21.69
N SER A 160 20.10 -0.51 -21.18
CA SER A 160 20.74 0.63 -20.52
C SER A 160 20.90 1.85 -21.44
N GLN A 161 21.25 1.65 -22.72
CA GLN A 161 21.34 2.74 -23.69
C GLN A 161 19.98 3.36 -23.98
N LEU A 162 18.95 2.53 -24.15
CA LEU A 162 17.58 2.98 -24.36
C LEU A 162 17.08 3.80 -23.16
N MET A 163 17.23 3.27 -21.93
CA MET A 163 16.81 3.95 -20.70
C MET A 163 17.56 5.27 -20.48
N THR A 164 18.83 5.37 -20.90
CA THR A 164 19.59 6.63 -20.84
C THR A 164 19.02 7.69 -21.78
N GLN A 165 18.65 7.31 -23.02
CA GLN A 165 18.04 8.23 -23.97
C GLN A 165 16.64 8.66 -23.52
N LEU A 166 15.84 7.72 -23.02
CA LEU A 166 14.53 8.01 -22.45
C LEU A 166 14.62 8.93 -21.24
N GLY A 167 15.53 8.65 -20.29
CA GLY A 167 15.70 9.45 -19.08
C GLY A 167 16.03 10.90 -19.43
N SER A 168 17.01 11.09 -20.31
CA SER A 168 17.38 12.42 -20.83
C SER A 168 16.19 13.13 -21.49
N ALA A 169 15.42 12.43 -22.32
CA ALA A 169 14.29 13.01 -23.05
C ALA A 169 13.10 13.35 -22.13
N MET A 170 12.74 12.48 -21.20
CA MET A 170 11.62 12.68 -20.28
C MET A 170 11.94 13.74 -19.23
N HIS A 171 13.09 13.64 -18.56
CA HIS A 171 13.45 14.56 -17.48
C HIS A 171 13.68 15.98 -17.96
N SER A 172 14.26 16.19 -19.15
CA SER A 172 14.39 17.53 -19.76
C SER A 172 13.05 18.21 -20.04
N ARG A 173 11.94 17.46 -20.02
CA ARG A 173 10.57 17.92 -20.23
C ARG A 173 9.74 17.90 -18.93
N GLY A 174 10.35 17.62 -17.79
CA GLY A 174 9.66 17.47 -16.51
C GLY A 174 8.71 16.27 -16.48
N LYS A 175 8.95 15.25 -17.30
CA LYS A 175 8.18 14.00 -17.36
C LYS A 175 8.91 12.88 -16.63
N LEU A 176 8.14 11.93 -16.12
CA LEU A 176 8.65 10.76 -15.38
C LEU A 176 9.13 9.66 -16.34
N LEU A 177 10.14 8.92 -15.91
CA LEU A 177 10.54 7.64 -16.49
C LEU A 177 10.58 6.57 -15.39
N THR A 178 9.79 5.53 -15.54
CA THR A 178 9.77 4.38 -14.63
C THR A 178 9.94 3.09 -15.42
N ALA A 179 10.13 1.98 -14.71
CA ALA A 179 10.13 0.67 -15.34
C ALA A 179 9.56 -0.40 -14.40
N ALA A 180 8.79 -1.33 -14.96
CA ALA A 180 8.46 -2.59 -14.31
C ALA A 180 9.60 -3.58 -14.52
N VAL A 181 9.99 -4.29 -13.46
CA VAL A 181 11.16 -5.19 -13.47
C VAL A 181 10.88 -6.49 -12.74
N VAL A 182 11.64 -7.52 -13.11
CA VAL A 182 11.54 -8.87 -12.55
C VAL A 182 11.72 -8.87 -11.02
N SER A 183 11.10 -9.85 -10.36
CA SER A 183 11.28 -10.06 -8.92
C SER A 183 12.68 -10.52 -8.52
N GLU A 184 13.20 -11.52 -9.23
CA GLU A 184 14.45 -12.20 -8.92
C GLU A 184 14.94 -13.05 -10.10
N GLY A 185 16.08 -13.74 -9.94
CA GLY A 185 16.56 -14.72 -10.90
C GLY A 185 17.34 -14.15 -12.08
N TYR A 186 17.40 -14.92 -13.17
CA TYR A 186 18.28 -14.69 -14.32
C TYR A 186 18.16 -13.27 -14.91
N TYR A 187 16.93 -12.78 -15.08
CA TYR A 187 16.67 -11.49 -15.71
C TYR A 187 17.02 -10.26 -14.84
N LEU A 188 17.41 -10.45 -13.58
CA LEU A 188 17.91 -9.33 -12.75
C LEU A 188 19.08 -8.63 -13.45
N ASP A 189 20.02 -9.40 -13.97
CA ASP A 189 21.21 -8.88 -14.65
C ASP A 189 20.92 -8.36 -16.06
N GLY A 190 19.68 -8.55 -16.55
CA GLY A 190 19.10 -7.84 -17.69
C GLY A 190 18.93 -6.34 -17.47
N VAL A 191 18.89 -5.88 -16.22
CA VAL A 191 18.76 -4.47 -15.86
C VAL A 191 20.05 -4.01 -15.19
N PRO A 192 20.97 -3.33 -15.91
CA PRO A 192 22.20 -2.82 -15.32
C PRO A 192 21.96 -1.72 -14.29
N THR A 193 22.82 -1.62 -13.28
CA THR A 193 22.72 -0.61 -12.21
C THR A 193 22.81 0.84 -12.73
N ALA A 194 23.38 1.05 -13.91
CA ALA A 194 23.38 2.34 -14.60
C ALA A 194 21.96 2.88 -14.86
N VAL A 195 20.96 1.99 -14.99
CA VAL A 195 19.54 2.35 -15.16
C VAL A 195 18.97 3.03 -13.91
N PHE A 196 19.49 2.75 -12.71
CA PHE A 196 18.97 3.32 -11.45
C PHE A 196 19.11 4.84 -11.39
N GLY A 197 20.08 5.40 -12.12
CA GLY A 197 20.24 6.84 -12.32
C GLY A 197 19.29 7.45 -13.34
N GLN A 198 18.72 6.64 -14.24
CA GLN A 198 17.87 7.10 -15.36
C GLN A 198 16.38 7.08 -15.01
N VAL A 199 15.95 6.23 -14.09
CA VAL A 199 14.54 6.10 -13.69
C VAL A 199 14.22 6.92 -12.45
N ASP A 200 12.99 7.40 -12.34
CA ASP A 200 12.43 7.98 -11.12
C ASP A 200 12.23 6.90 -10.05
N TRP A 201 11.76 5.72 -10.43
CA TRP A 201 11.72 4.50 -9.61
C TRP A 201 11.54 3.23 -10.45
N LEU A 202 11.72 2.07 -9.82
CA LEU A 202 11.40 0.75 -10.37
C LEU A 202 10.16 0.16 -9.67
N ASN A 203 9.19 -0.29 -10.47
CA ASN A 203 8.03 -1.08 -10.05
C ASN A 203 8.46 -2.56 -10.06
N ILE A 204 8.81 -3.11 -8.89
CA ILE A 204 9.32 -4.48 -8.79
C ILE A 204 8.11 -5.43 -8.73
N MET A 205 7.98 -6.28 -9.75
CA MET A 205 6.82 -7.17 -9.95
C MET A 205 6.86 -8.39 -9.02
N ALA A 206 6.76 -8.14 -7.70
CA ALA A 206 6.84 -9.08 -6.60
C ALA A 206 5.65 -10.06 -6.50
N TYR A 207 5.31 -10.67 -7.63
CA TYR A 207 4.30 -11.71 -7.83
C TYR A 207 4.76 -12.71 -8.90
N ASP A 208 4.00 -13.79 -9.07
CA ASP A 208 4.21 -14.81 -10.11
C ASP A 208 5.48 -15.66 -10.03
N GLY A 209 6.29 -15.51 -8.98
CA GLY A 209 7.46 -16.34 -8.71
C GLY A 209 7.48 -17.03 -7.34
N GLY A 210 6.79 -16.49 -6.34
CA GLY A 210 6.79 -17.04 -4.98
C GLY A 210 6.06 -18.38 -4.84
N SER A 211 6.18 -19.01 -3.66
CA SER A 211 5.31 -20.13 -3.27
C SER A 211 4.64 -19.87 -1.92
N PRO A 212 3.34 -19.50 -1.88
CA PRO A 212 2.48 -19.12 -3.02
C PRO A 212 2.98 -17.89 -3.81
N HIS A 213 2.43 -17.65 -5.02
CA HIS A 213 2.97 -16.77 -6.08
C HIS A 213 3.41 -15.35 -5.65
N SER A 214 2.88 -14.83 -4.54
CA SER A 214 3.26 -13.55 -3.94
C SER A 214 3.20 -13.59 -2.41
N ASN A 215 3.81 -14.59 -1.78
CA ASN A 215 3.91 -14.64 -0.32
C ASN A 215 4.76 -13.49 0.25
N TYR A 216 4.54 -13.13 1.51
CA TYR A 216 5.17 -11.96 2.13
C TYR A 216 6.70 -12.01 2.11
N ASP A 217 7.31 -13.08 2.64
CA ASP A 217 8.76 -13.14 2.85
C ASP A 217 9.49 -13.07 1.50
N TRP A 218 8.98 -13.78 0.49
CA TRP A 218 9.51 -13.73 -0.87
C TRP A 218 9.40 -12.34 -1.50
N SER A 219 8.23 -11.68 -1.39
CA SER A 219 8.07 -10.33 -1.90
C SER A 219 9.03 -9.33 -1.25
N ILE A 220 9.27 -9.45 0.07
CA ILE A 220 10.22 -8.59 0.78
C ILE A 220 11.67 -8.86 0.32
N ASN A 221 12.02 -10.14 0.14
CA ASN A 221 13.34 -10.53 -0.35
C ASN A 221 13.61 -9.99 -1.77
N SER A 222 12.62 -10.01 -2.65
CA SER A 222 12.72 -9.41 -3.98
C SER A 222 13.10 -7.93 -3.92
N ILE A 223 12.45 -7.14 -3.05
CA ILE A 223 12.80 -5.71 -2.89
C ILE A 223 14.21 -5.54 -2.30
N ASN A 224 14.57 -6.35 -1.33
CA ASN A 224 15.91 -6.30 -0.73
C ASN A 224 17.01 -6.69 -1.71
N LEU A 225 16.72 -7.58 -2.67
CA LEU A 225 17.64 -7.97 -3.73
C LEU A 225 17.93 -6.80 -4.69
N TRP A 226 16.92 -6.04 -5.09
CA TRP A 226 17.15 -4.83 -5.88
C TRP A 226 17.93 -3.77 -5.10
N LYS A 227 17.63 -3.58 -3.81
CA LYS A 227 18.39 -2.66 -2.95
C LYS A 227 19.84 -3.11 -2.74
N SER A 228 20.11 -4.41 -2.64
CA SER A 228 21.49 -4.92 -2.49
C SER A 228 22.35 -4.70 -3.73
N ARG A 229 21.72 -4.57 -4.91
CA ARG A 229 22.37 -4.13 -6.16
C ARG A 229 22.65 -2.62 -6.21
N GLY A 230 22.21 -1.86 -5.20
CA GLY A 230 22.43 -0.41 -5.09
C GLY A 230 21.23 0.47 -5.47
N LEU A 231 20.04 -0.10 -5.70
CA LEU A 231 18.82 0.71 -5.91
C LEU A 231 18.48 1.47 -4.62
N PRO A 232 18.37 2.82 -4.64
CA PRO A 232 17.95 3.57 -3.46
C PRO A 232 16.57 3.13 -2.98
N ALA A 233 16.36 3.05 -1.66
CA ALA A 233 15.08 2.64 -1.09
C ALA A 233 13.91 3.49 -1.61
N SER A 234 14.10 4.80 -1.77
CA SER A 234 13.11 5.74 -2.32
C SER A 234 12.68 5.46 -3.77
N LYS A 235 13.47 4.67 -4.50
CA LYS A 235 13.25 4.23 -5.88
C LYS A 235 12.79 2.77 -5.99
N ALA A 236 12.66 2.05 -4.89
CA ALA A 236 12.14 0.68 -4.88
C ALA A 236 10.64 0.70 -4.57
N VAL A 237 9.79 0.24 -5.50
CA VAL A 237 8.33 0.17 -5.32
C VAL A 237 7.88 -1.28 -5.35
N LEU A 238 7.18 -1.70 -4.29
CA LEU A 238 6.77 -3.10 -4.08
C LEU A 238 5.47 -3.43 -4.82
N GLY A 239 5.54 -4.33 -5.80
CA GLY A 239 4.37 -4.86 -6.52
C GLY A 239 3.51 -5.81 -5.68
N ILE A 240 2.18 -5.67 -5.81
CA ILE A 240 1.17 -6.47 -5.11
C ILE A 240 0.13 -6.95 -6.13
N PRO A 241 -0.12 -8.26 -6.25
CA PRO A 241 -1.10 -8.77 -7.20
C PRO A 241 -2.53 -8.66 -6.63
N PHE A 242 -3.48 -8.26 -7.47
CA PHE A 242 -4.92 -8.28 -7.17
C PHE A 242 -5.63 -9.46 -7.82
N TYR A 243 -4.91 -10.56 -8.02
CA TYR A 243 -5.40 -11.82 -8.58
C TYR A 243 -4.74 -13.01 -7.89
N SER A 244 -5.26 -14.20 -8.17
CA SER A 244 -4.70 -15.45 -7.69
C SER A 244 -3.90 -16.22 -8.73
N ARG A 245 -3.04 -17.11 -8.24
CA ARG A 245 -2.54 -18.28 -9.00
C ARG A 245 -3.07 -19.57 -8.38
N PRO A 246 -3.21 -20.66 -9.15
CA PRO A 246 -2.86 -20.80 -10.58
C PRO A 246 -3.95 -20.34 -11.56
N GLY A 247 -5.17 -20.09 -11.09
CA GLY A 247 -6.35 -19.89 -11.95
C GLY A 247 -6.62 -18.46 -12.41
N TYR A 248 -5.80 -17.47 -12.03
CA TYR A 248 -5.98 -16.07 -12.42
C TYR A 248 -7.33 -15.47 -12.04
N TYR A 249 -7.93 -15.91 -10.93
CA TYR A 249 -9.15 -15.29 -10.44
C TYR A 249 -8.82 -13.88 -9.93
N THR A 250 -9.61 -12.89 -10.31
CA THR A 250 -9.49 -11.56 -9.72
C THR A 250 -9.80 -11.62 -8.23
N TYR A 251 -9.17 -10.77 -7.44
CA TYR A 251 -9.47 -10.63 -6.02
C TYR A 251 -10.96 -10.34 -5.81
N SER A 252 -11.53 -9.45 -6.63
CA SER A 252 -12.96 -9.13 -6.61
C SER A 252 -13.87 -10.34 -6.85
N ALA A 253 -13.51 -11.24 -7.78
CA ALA A 253 -14.27 -12.46 -8.00
C ALA A 253 -14.20 -13.40 -6.79
N LEU A 254 -13.01 -13.53 -6.17
CA LEU A 254 -12.85 -14.37 -4.98
C LEU A 254 -13.63 -13.80 -3.79
N VAL A 255 -13.62 -12.49 -3.57
CA VAL A 255 -14.43 -11.85 -2.51
C VAL A 255 -15.93 -11.97 -2.78
N ALA A 256 -16.36 -11.93 -4.06
CA ALA A 256 -17.75 -12.14 -4.42
C ALA A 256 -18.24 -13.57 -4.15
N LEU A 257 -17.36 -14.58 -4.18
CA LEU A 257 -17.69 -15.96 -3.81
C LEU A 257 -17.93 -16.11 -2.30
N ASP A 258 -17.11 -15.46 -1.47
CA ASP A 258 -17.23 -15.43 -0.01
C ASP A 258 -16.54 -14.16 0.50
N PRO A 259 -17.25 -13.20 1.12
CA PRO A 259 -16.66 -11.97 1.64
C PRO A 259 -15.51 -12.22 2.63
N ALA A 260 -15.47 -13.37 3.32
CA ALA A 260 -14.35 -13.71 4.19
C ALA A 260 -13.03 -13.94 3.44
N ASN A 261 -13.08 -14.22 2.13
CA ASN A 261 -11.90 -14.28 1.26
C ASN A 261 -11.14 -12.95 1.24
N ALA A 262 -11.78 -11.83 1.56
CA ALA A 262 -11.07 -10.56 1.69
C ALA A 262 -9.94 -10.60 2.73
N ASN A 263 -10.02 -11.48 3.72
CA ASN A 263 -9.04 -11.65 4.80
C ASN A 263 -8.24 -12.97 4.72
N ARG A 264 -8.22 -13.65 3.58
CA ARG A 264 -7.47 -14.88 3.35
C ARG A 264 -6.41 -14.65 2.27
N ASP A 265 -5.36 -15.47 2.27
CA ASP A 265 -4.36 -15.50 1.19
C ASP A 265 -4.56 -16.70 0.25
N CYS A 266 -5.42 -17.65 0.60
CA CYS A 266 -5.82 -18.73 -0.29
C CYS A 266 -7.29 -19.12 -0.06
N THR A 267 -7.95 -19.59 -1.11
CA THR A 267 -9.29 -20.18 -1.06
C THR A 267 -9.45 -21.23 -2.15
N THR A 268 -10.47 -22.08 -2.07
CA THR A 268 -10.75 -23.07 -3.13
C THR A 268 -11.73 -22.48 -4.13
N ALA A 269 -11.33 -22.36 -5.39
CA ALA A 269 -12.20 -21.95 -6.49
C ALA A 269 -11.79 -22.65 -7.79
N GLY A 270 -12.79 -23.05 -8.60
CA GLY A 270 -12.56 -23.80 -9.84
C GLY A 270 -11.90 -25.16 -9.61
N GLY A 271 -12.14 -25.81 -8.47
CA GLY A 271 -11.57 -27.13 -8.15
C GLY A 271 -10.09 -27.12 -7.73
N ALA A 272 -9.47 -25.95 -7.60
CA ALA A 272 -8.08 -25.81 -7.16
C ALA A 272 -7.94 -24.78 -6.04
N GLN A 273 -6.85 -24.89 -5.26
CA GLN A 273 -6.48 -23.85 -4.30
C GLN A 273 -5.93 -22.63 -5.06
N GLN A 274 -6.65 -21.52 -4.95
CA GLN A 274 -6.31 -20.22 -5.49
C GLN A 274 -5.65 -19.39 -4.40
N CYS A 275 -4.37 -19.05 -4.57
CA CYS A 275 -3.63 -18.21 -3.64
C CYS A 275 -3.36 -16.84 -4.23
N TYR A 276 -3.57 -15.81 -3.41
CA TYR A 276 -3.57 -14.38 -3.70
C TYR A 276 -3.09 -13.62 -2.45
N ASN A 277 -3.30 -12.31 -2.36
CA ASN A 277 -3.04 -11.54 -1.14
C ASN A 277 -4.33 -10.90 -0.63
N GLY A 278 -4.77 -11.32 0.55
CA GLY A 278 -5.87 -10.68 1.28
C GLY A 278 -5.42 -9.39 1.98
N ILE A 279 -6.39 -8.69 2.57
CA ILE A 279 -6.18 -7.43 3.29
C ILE A 279 -5.05 -7.52 4.32
N PRO A 280 -4.96 -8.55 5.19
CA PRO A 280 -3.87 -8.63 6.17
C PRO A 280 -2.48 -8.62 5.53
N THR A 281 -2.28 -9.38 4.46
CA THR A 281 -0.98 -9.45 3.76
C THR A 281 -0.68 -8.18 2.98
N VAL A 282 -1.67 -7.58 2.33
CA VAL A 282 -1.51 -6.28 1.65
C VAL A 282 -1.12 -5.18 2.65
N LYS A 283 -1.78 -5.12 3.82
CA LYS A 283 -1.40 -4.17 4.89
C LYS A 283 0.02 -4.45 5.40
N ARG A 284 0.38 -5.71 5.64
CA ARG A 284 1.73 -6.09 6.12
C ARG A 284 2.82 -5.70 5.11
N LYS A 285 2.61 -5.96 3.81
CA LYS A 285 3.52 -5.55 2.72
C LYS A 285 3.64 -4.03 2.64
N THR A 286 2.53 -3.32 2.72
CA THR A 286 2.49 -1.85 2.68
C THR A 286 3.22 -1.24 3.87
N GLN A 287 2.99 -1.76 5.08
CA GLN A 287 3.68 -1.31 6.29
C GLN A 287 5.20 -1.51 6.18
N TRP A 288 5.63 -2.67 5.68
CA TRP A 288 7.06 -2.91 5.45
C TRP A 288 7.63 -1.93 4.42
N ALA A 289 6.93 -1.72 3.30
CA ALA A 289 7.36 -0.80 2.25
C ALA A 289 7.46 0.64 2.78
N LEU A 290 6.51 1.10 3.60
CA LEU A 290 6.55 2.44 4.22
C LEU A 290 7.83 2.68 5.04
N ALA A 291 8.33 1.63 5.69
CA ALA A 291 9.55 1.70 6.49
C ALA A 291 10.85 1.45 5.69
N ASN A 292 10.79 0.80 4.51
CA ASN A 292 11.96 0.20 3.86
C ASN A 292 12.07 0.45 2.34
N ALA A 293 11.11 1.14 1.74
CA ALA A 293 10.96 1.30 0.30
C ALA A 293 10.28 2.64 -0.04
N GLY A 294 10.15 2.95 -1.32
CA GLY A 294 9.65 4.22 -1.84
C GLY A 294 8.17 4.22 -2.20
N GLY A 295 7.52 3.05 -2.17
CA GLY A 295 6.12 2.92 -2.52
C GLY A 295 5.63 1.48 -2.60
N VAL A 296 4.34 1.36 -2.92
CA VAL A 296 3.68 0.13 -3.38
C VAL A 296 3.06 0.34 -4.76
N MET A 297 2.98 -0.74 -5.52
CA MET A 297 2.36 -0.82 -6.84
C MET A 297 1.36 -1.97 -6.85
N ASN A 298 0.24 -1.84 -7.57
CA ASN A 298 -0.71 -2.94 -7.79
C ASN A 298 -0.86 -3.33 -9.25
N TRP A 299 -0.95 -4.64 -9.47
CA TRP A 299 -1.39 -5.26 -10.73
C TRP A 299 -2.64 -6.12 -10.48
N GLU A 300 -3.84 -5.70 -10.88
CA GLU A 300 -4.18 -4.37 -11.40
C GLU A 300 -5.53 -3.84 -10.89
N LEU A 301 -5.75 -2.54 -11.03
CA LEU A 301 -6.81 -1.77 -10.35
C LEU A 301 -8.23 -2.30 -10.56
N SER A 302 -8.54 -2.87 -11.72
CA SER A 302 -9.87 -3.38 -12.06
C SER A 302 -10.22 -4.68 -11.34
N GLN A 303 -9.24 -5.34 -10.73
CA GLN A 303 -9.41 -6.60 -10.02
C GLN A 303 -9.69 -6.40 -8.54
N ASP A 304 -9.61 -5.16 -8.04
CA ASP A 304 -9.96 -4.82 -6.67
C ASP A 304 -11.48 -4.81 -6.44
N THR A 305 -11.86 -4.85 -5.17
CA THR A 305 -13.22 -4.49 -4.73
C THR A 305 -13.29 -3.00 -4.35
N THR A 306 -14.44 -2.57 -3.82
CA THR A 306 -14.63 -1.22 -3.25
C THR A 306 -14.98 -1.32 -1.76
N GLY A 307 -15.02 -0.19 -1.07
CA GLY A 307 -15.41 -0.14 0.35
C GLY A 307 -14.46 -0.92 1.27
N SER A 308 -15.02 -1.59 2.27
CA SER A 308 -14.25 -2.21 3.36
C SER A 308 -13.38 -3.39 2.94
N THR A 309 -13.62 -3.97 1.76
CA THR A 309 -12.83 -5.09 1.24
C THR A 309 -11.75 -4.67 0.26
N SER A 310 -11.65 -3.38 -0.10
CA SER A 310 -10.72 -2.91 -1.12
C SER A 310 -9.26 -3.02 -0.67
N LEU A 311 -8.41 -3.60 -1.52
CA LEU A 311 -6.97 -3.66 -1.33
C LEU A 311 -6.31 -2.29 -1.50
N VAL A 312 -6.79 -1.44 -2.43
CA VAL A 312 -6.34 -0.03 -2.53
C VAL A 312 -6.65 0.74 -1.24
N SER A 313 -7.83 0.51 -0.65
CA SER A 313 -8.17 1.08 0.66
C SER A 313 -7.25 0.56 1.75
N ALA A 314 -7.00 -0.75 1.78
CA ALA A 314 -6.09 -1.34 2.75
C ALA A 314 -4.66 -0.75 2.67
N MET A 315 -4.14 -0.52 1.47
CA MET A 315 -2.86 0.17 1.27
C MET A 315 -2.92 1.61 1.80
N TYR A 316 -3.92 2.39 1.36
CA TYR A 316 -4.06 3.80 1.75
C TYR A 316 -4.19 3.99 3.26
N ASP A 317 -5.06 3.23 3.92
CA ASP A 317 -5.28 3.31 5.36
C ASP A 317 -3.98 3.03 6.13
N THR A 318 -3.21 2.03 5.67
CA THR A 318 -1.90 1.70 6.25
C THR A 318 -0.91 2.86 6.10
N ILE A 319 -0.88 3.52 4.94
CA ILE A 319 0.05 4.62 4.65
C ILE A 319 -0.29 5.87 5.48
N MET A 320 -1.57 6.18 5.64
CA MET A 320 -2.03 7.41 6.31
C MET A 320 -2.08 7.32 7.84
N GLY A 321 -1.57 6.24 8.44
CA GLY A 321 -1.67 6.00 9.89
C GLY A 321 -3.10 5.73 10.35
N GLY A 322 -4.00 5.38 9.42
CA GLY A 322 -5.40 5.07 9.67
C GLY A 322 -5.55 3.72 10.36
N THR A 323 -6.09 3.79 11.58
CA THR A 323 -6.56 2.71 12.47
C THR A 323 -6.32 1.28 12.01
N THR A 324 -5.42 0.60 12.73
CA THR A 324 -5.34 -0.85 12.97
C THR A 324 -6.02 -1.76 11.94
N PRO A 325 -5.28 -2.66 11.25
CA PRO A 325 -5.90 -3.82 10.60
C PRO A 325 -6.96 -4.44 11.53
N PRO A 326 -8.17 -4.79 11.04
CA PRO A 326 -9.04 -5.67 11.81
C PRO A 326 -8.20 -6.92 12.08
N PRO A 327 -7.92 -7.25 13.35
CA PRO A 327 -6.93 -8.26 13.63
C PRO A 327 -7.52 -9.61 13.25
N SER A 328 -6.98 -10.22 12.19
CA SER A 328 -7.03 -11.68 12.06
C SER A 328 -6.18 -12.25 13.20
N GLY A 329 -6.83 -12.99 14.09
CA GLY A 329 -6.23 -13.45 15.32
C GLY A 329 -7.28 -13.86 16.34
N ARG A 330 -6.86 -14.68 17.31
CA ARG A 330 -7.69 -15.09 18.44
C ARG A 330 -7.89 -13.92 19.40
N THR A 331 -9.15 -13.63 19.74
CA THR A 331 -9.53 -12.50 20.59
C THR A 331 -10.13 -13.00 21.88
N GLY A 332 -9.69 -12.45 23.01
CA GLY A 332 -10.19 -12.78 24.33
C GLY A 332 -9.22 -12.33 25.42
N GLN A 333 -9.37 -12.88 26.61
CA GLN A 333 -8.50 -12.54 27.73
C GLN A 333 -7.13 -13.22 27.57
N ILE A 334 -6.07 -12.47 27.87
CA ILE A 334 -4.74 -13.03 28.15
C ILE A 334 -4.62 -13.13 29.67
N THR A 335 -4.41 -14.32 30.20
CA THR A 335 -4.27 -14.55 31.64
C THR A 335 -2.84 -14.95 31.99
N GLY A 336 -2.39 -14.58 33.19
CA GLY A 336 -1.04 -14.85 33.67
C GLY A 336 -1.00 -15.13 35.17
N LEU A 337 0.01 -14.58 35.84
CA LEU A 337 0.25 -14.78 37.27
C LEU A 337 -1.02 -14.59 38.12
N GLY A 338 -1.30 -15.57 38.99
CA GLY A 338 -2.47 -15.55 39.88
C GLY A 338 -3.82 -15.68 39.17
N GLY A 339 -3.85 -16.11 37.90
CA GLY A 339 -5.08 -16.19 37.11
C GLY A 339 -5.65 -14.83 36.72
N LYS A 340 -4.85 -13.75 36.86
CA LYS A 340 -5.24 -12.39 36.53
C LYS A 340 -5.07 -12.09 35.05
N CYS A 341 -5.79 -11.07 34.59
CA CYS A 341 -5.83 -10.68 33.20
C CYS A 341 -4.82 -9.56 32.91
N VAL A 342 -4.26 -9.58 31.69
CA VAL A 342 -3.58 -8.42 31.11
C VAL A 342 -4.61 -7.34 30.87
N ASP A 343 -4.38 -6.16 31.43
CA ASP A 343 -5.37 -5.09 31.56
C ASP A 343 -4.79 -3.74 31.11
N VAL A 344 -5.59 -2.96 30.38
CA VAL A 344 -5.30 -1.56 30.10
C VAL A 344 -5.83 -0.70 31.25
N ALA A 345 -4.92 -0.06 31.99
CA ALA A 345 -5.26 0.71 33.17
C ALA A 345 -6.37 1.74 32.90
N SER A 346 -7.45 1.65 33.68
CA SER A 346 -8.64 2.51 33.59
C SER A 346 -9.32 2.52 32.21
N ALA A 347 -9.09 1.51 31.37
CA ALA A 347 -9.55 1.46 29.97
C ALA A 347 -9.17 2.70 29.14
N SER A 348 -8.11 3.42 29.55
CA SER A 348 -7.67 4.64 28.88
C SER A 348 -7.06 4.32 27.51
N THR A 349 -7.47 5.06 26.49
CA THR A 349 -6.92 4.97 25.13
C THR A 349 -5.79 5.96 24.87
N ALA A 350 -5.30 6.68 25.89
CA ALA A 350 -4.15 7.57 25.72
C ALA A 350 -2.85 6.77 25.47
N ASN A 351 -1.99 7.25 24.59
CA ASN A 351 -0.64 6.68 24.43
C ASN A 351 0.13 6.79 25.76
N GLY A 352 0.84 5.72 26.11
CA GLY A 352 1.53 5.63 27.39
C GLY A 352 0.66 5.07 28.52
N THR A 353 -0.60 4.73 28.26
CA THR A 353 -1.44 4.08 29.27
C THR A 353 -0.78 2.79 29.75
N ALA A 354 -0.80 2.58 31.06
CA ALA A 354 -0.19 1.41 31.67
C ALA A 354 -0.90 0.10 31.25
N ILE A 355 -0.12 -0.89 30.79
CA ILE A 355 -0.56 -2.29 30.74
C ILE A 355 -0.15 -3.02 32.03
N GLN A 356 -1.12 -3.57 32.74
CA GLN A 356 -0.97 -4.10 34.10
C GLN A 356 -1.63 -5.47 34.24
N LEU A 357 -1.43 -6.11 35.39
CA LEU A 357 -2.31 -7.18 35.85
C LEU A 357 -3.51 -6.61 36.59
N TRP A 358 -4.67 -7.18 36.35
CA TRP A 358 -5.88 -6.89 37.09
C TRP A 358 -6.77 -8.13 37.23
N THR A 359 -7.58 -8.17 38.29
CA THR A 359 -8.64 -9.16 38.45
C THR A 359 -9.50 -9.20 37.19
N CYS A 360 -9.67 -10.40 36.62
CA CYS A 360 -10.46 -10.56 35.40
C CYS A 360 -11.90 -10.08 35.63
N ASN A 361 -12.35 -9.10 34.84
CA ASN A 361 -13.63 -8.41 35.01
C ASN A 361 -14.47 -8.35 33.72
N GLY A 362 -13.98 -8.92 32.61
CA GLY A 362 -14.71 -9.04 31.35
C GLY A 362 -14.90 -7.73 30.58
N THR A 363 -14.26 -6.64 31.01
CA THR A 363 -14.33 -5.36 30.28
C THR A 363 -13.43 -5.35 29.04
N ASN A 364 -13.68 -4.42 28.14
CA ASN A 364 -12.87 -4.23 26.92
C ASN A 364 -11.40 -3.91 27.23
N ALA A 365 -11.06 -3.43 28.43
CA ALA A 365 -9.69 -3.21 28.87
C ALA A 365 -8.87 -4.51 28.99
N GLN A 366 -9.54 -5.67 29.05
CA GLN A 366 -8.95 -6.99 29.17
C GLN A 366 -9.19 -7.87 27.95
N THR A 367 -9.81 -7.32 26.91
CA THR A 367 -10.02 -8.01 25.64
C THR A 367 -8.87 -7.70 24.71
N TRP A 368 -8.03 -8.70 24.47
CA TRP A 368 -6.87 -8.60 23.62
C TRP A 368 -7.05 -9.45 22.36
N THR A 369 -6.63 -8.92 21.22
CA THR A 369 -6.41 -9.74 20.03
C THR A 369 -4.93 -10.09 19.91
N VAL A 370 -4.64 -11.38 19.85
CA VAL A 370 -3.33 -11.91 19.46
C VAL A 370 -3.31 -11.98 17.95
N ALA A 371 -2.79 -10.94 17.30
CA ALA A 371 -2.83 -10.80 15.86
C ALA A 371 -1.78 -11.70 15.18
N SER A 372 -2.09 -12.15 13.96
CA SER A 372 -1.19 -12.98 13.14
C SER A 372 0.10 -12.26 12.72
N ASP A 373 0.15 -10.93 12.84
CA ASP A 373 1.35 -10.11 12.61
C ASP A 373 2.28 -10.02 13.84
N GLY A 374 1.95 -10.74 14.92
CA GLY A 374 2.74 -10.78 16.15
C GLY A 374 2.43 -9.64 17.12
N THR A 375 1.49 -8.74 16.82
CA THR A 375 1.07 -7.70 17.78
C THR A 375 0.03 -8.23 18.79
N LEU A 376 0.06 -7.70 20.01
CA LEU A 376 -1.02 -7.84 20.98
C LEU A 376 -1.81 -6.54 21.00
N ARG A 377 -3.12 -6.59 20.70
CA ARG A 377 -3.94 -5.39 20.52
C ARG A 377 -5.10 -5.30 21.50
N ALA A 378 -5.30 -4.14 22.10
CA ALA A 378 -6.47 -3.81 22.90
C ALA A 378 -6.90 -2.37 22.61
N LEU A 379 -8.20 -2.10 22.65
CA LEU A 379 -8.77 -0.75 22.47
C LEU A 379 -8.25 -0.01 21.22
N GLY A 380 -7.99 -0.73 20.12
CA GLY A 380 -7.47 -0.17 18.86
C GLY A 380 -5.99 0.21 18.88
N LYS A 381 -5.21 -0.26 19.86
CA LYS A 381 -3.79 0.05 20.05
C LYS A 381 -2.96 -1.20 20.37
N CYS A 382 -1.64 -1.07 20.36
CA CYS A 382 -0.70 -2.18 20.52
C CYS A 382 -0.05 -2.18 21.92
N ALA A 383 0.25 -3.37 22.44
CA ALA A 383 1.16 -3.52 23.58
C ALA A 383 2.59 -3.22 23.12
N ASP A 384 3.18 -2.19 23.70
CA ASP A 384 4.39 -1.53 23.25
C ASP A 384 5.41 -1.45 24.40
N ILE A 385 6.68 -1.71 24.09
CA ILE A 385 7.77 -1.48 25.04
C ILE A 385 8.12 0.00 25.02
N THR A 386 8.01 0.66 26.17
CA THR A 386 8.22 2.12 26.31
C THR A 386 9.54 2.56 25.67
N SER A 387 9.44 3.50 24.74
CA SER A 387 10.57 4.07 23.97
C SER A 387 11.39 3.03 23.19
N GLY A 388 10.85 1.85 22.91
CA GLY A 388 11.56 0.76 22.23
C GLY A 388 12.77 0.22 23.01
N SER A 389 12.82 0.44 24.32
CA SER A 389 13.95 0.05 25.17
C SER A 389 14.18 -1.47 25.13
N THR A 390 15.44 -1.87 25.14
CA THR A 390 15.84 -3.28 25.20
C THR A 390 16.37 -3.69 26.58
N ALA A 391 16.30 -2.80 27.58
CA ALA A 391 16.78 -3.08 28.94
C ALA A 391 15.77 -3.86 29.78
N ASN A 392 16.26 -4.66 30.74
CA ASN A 392 15.41 -5.26 31.78
C ASN A 392 14.68 -4.16 32.56
N GLY A 393 13.42 -4.41 32.88
CA GLY A 393 12.58 -3.48 33.65
C GLY A 393 11.88 -2.41 32.80
N ALA A 394 12.15 -2.33 31.49
CA ALA A 394 11.42 -1.44 30.60
C ALA A 394 9.93 -1.78 30.61
N LYS A 395 9.08 -0.79 30.89
CA LYS A 395 7.65 -0.98 31.08
C LYS A 395 6.92 -1.16 29.76
N VAL A 396 5.85 -1.96 29.81
CA VAL A 396 4.92 -2.11 28.69
C VAL A 396 3.76 -1.13 28.86
N GLN A 397 3.40 -0.50 27.74
CA GLN A 397 2.38 0.54 27.64
C GLN A 397 1.45 0.25 26.46
N LEU A 398 0.26 0.83 26.50
CA LEU A 398 -0.62 0.91 25.35
C LEU A 398 -0.15 2.09 24.48
N TYR A 399 0.10 1.84 23.21
CA TYR A 399 0.56 2.86 22.28
C TYR A 399 -0.03 2.63 20.89
N ASP A 400 -0.14 3.69 20.09
CA ASP A 400 -0.49 3.59 18.68
C ASP A 400 0.35 2.52 17.99
N CYS A 401 -0.32 1.63 17.26
CA CYS A 401 0.37 0.61 16.47
C CYS A 401 1.23 1.32 15.41
N ASN A 402 2.55 1.24 15.56
CA ASN A 402 3.54 1.98 14.78
C ASN A 402 4.46 1.06 13.96
N GLY A 403 4.26 -0.26 14.06
CA GLY A 403 5.00 -1.27 13.29
C GLY A 403 6.45 -1.47 13.74
N SER A 404 6.87 -0.85 14.85
CA SER A 404 8.20 -1.07 15.42
C SER A 404 8.33 -2.48 16.03
N GLY A 405 9.56 -2.97 16.13
CA GLY A 405 9.83 -4.24 16.80
C GLY A 405 9.44 -4.25 18.29
N ALA A 406 9.27 -3.08 18.91
CA ALA A 406 8.82 -2.92 20.29
C ALA A 406 7.37 -3.39 20.53
N GLN A 407 6.59 -3.58 19.45
CA GLN A 407 5.18 -3.98 19.49
C GLN A 407 4.95 -5.45 19.09
N VAL A 408 6.03 -6.18 18.80
CA VAL A 408 5.98 -7.57 18.36
C VAL A 408 6.20 -8.51 19.53
N TRP A 409 5.38 -9.56 19.62
CA TRP A 409 5.39 -10.56 20.68
C TRP A 409 5.24 -11.96 20.06
N GLN A 410 6.19 -12.83 20.36
CA GLN A 410 6.23 -14.20 19.86
C GLN A 410 5.90 -15.16 21.00
N ALA A 411 4.75 -15.82 20.90
CA ALA A 411 4.40 -16.90 21.81
C ALA A 411 5.39 -18.07 21.66
N GLN A 412 5.93 -18.52 22.78
CA GLN A 412 6.87 -19.63 22.84
C GLN A 412 6.17 -20.90 23.36
N SER A 413 6.73 -22.06 23.05
CA SER A 413 6.20 -23.36 23.51
C SER A 413 6.18 -23.52 25.04
N ASN A 414 7.03 -22.77 25.76
CA ASN A 414 7.08 -22.75 27.22
C ASN A 414 6.07 -21.77 27.88
N GLY A 415 5.17 -21.18 27.08
CA GLY A 415 4.14 -20.26 27.55
C GLY A 415 4.60 -18.81 27.74
N THR A 416 5.84 -18.48 27.38
CA THR A 416 6.33 -17.09 27.41
C THR A 416 5.93 -16.30 26.16
N LEU A 417 5.89 -14.98 26.28
CA LEU A 417 5.74 -14.04 25.17
C LEU A 417 7.06 -13.29 24.99
N ARG A 418 7.84 -13.63 23.97
CA ARG A 418 9.15 -13.02 23.70
C ARG A 418 9.03 -11.85 22.73
N ASN A 419 9.60 -10.71 23.06
CA ASN A 419 9.80 -9.63 22.11
C ASN A 419 11.10 -9.87 21.31
N PRO A 420 11.04 -9.97 19.96
CA PRO A 420 12.21 -10.32 19.15
C PRO A 420 13.25 -9.18 19.06
N GLN A 421 12.85 -7.91 19.21
CA GLN A 421 13.78 -6.77 19.19
C GLN A 421 14.67 -6.75 20.43
N SER A 422 14.10 -6.96 21.61
CA SER A 422 14.83 -6.93 22.88
C SER A 422 15.41 -8.28 23.28
N ASN A 423 14.95 -9.38 22.68
CA ASN A 423 15.23 -10.76 23.09
C ASN A 423 14.77 -11.08 24.52
N LYS A 424 13.77 -10.35 25.04
CA LYS A 424 13.26 -10.44 26.40
C LYS A 424 11.78 -10.84 26.42
N CYS A 425 11.31 -11.34 27.56
CA CYS A 425 9.96 -11.85 27.73
C CYS A 425 9.07 -10.86 28.48
N LEU A 426 7.76 -10.87 28.15
CA LEU A 426 6.73 -10.16 28.90
C LEU A 426 6.68 -10.70 30.33
N ASP A 427 6.79 -9.79 31.29
CA ASP A 427 7.07 -10.10 32.69
C ASP A 427 6.20 -9.24 33.61
N VAL A 428 5.70 -9.84 34.69
CA VAL A 428 5.04 -9.10 35.78
C VAL A 428 6.09 -8.61 36.76
N THR A 429 6.14 -7.29 36.95
CA THR A 429 7.11 -6.63 37.84
C THR A 429 7.06 -7.24 39.25
N ASP A 430 8.24 -7.56 39.79
CA ASP A 430 8.46 -8.10 41.13
C ASP A 430 7.68 -9.40 41.45
N ASN A 431 7.21 -10.13 40.42
CA ASN A 431 6.36 -11.31 40.58
C ASN A 431 5.13 -11.02 41.47
N SER A 432 4.61 -9.79 41.40
CA SER A 432 3.47 -9.35 42.20
C SER A 432 2.15 -9.75 41.56
N SER A 433 1.31 -10.46 42.32
CA SER A 433 -0.06 -10.79 41.91
C SER A 433 -1.09 -9.73 42.36
N ALA A 434 -0.66 -8.55 42.80
CA ALA A 434 -1.57 -7.48 43.18
C ALA A 434 -2.23 -6.82 41.94
N ASP A 435 -3.46 -6.33 42.11
CA ASP A 435 -4.11 -5.50 41.10
C ASP A 435 -3.31 -4.20 40.88
N GLY A 436 -3.04 -3.88 39.62
CA GLY A 436 -2.21 -2.74 39.23
C GLY A 436 -0.72 -3.06 39.06
N ALA A 437 -0.28 -4.31 39.29
CA ALA A 437 1.10 -4.69 39.02
C ALA A 437 1.47 -4.44 37.55
N ARG A 438 2.48 -3.61 37.30
CA ARG A 438 2.87 -3.20 35.94
C ARG A 438 3.53 -4.35 35.17
N LEU A 439 3.24 -4.46 33.89
CA LEU A 439 4.01 -5.33 33.00
C LEU A 439 5.28 -4.64 32.50
N GLN A 440 6.32 -5.44 32.31
CA GLN A 440 7.64 -5.04 31.84
C GLN A 440 8.23 -6.10 30.91
N ILE A 441 9.43 -5.86 30.40
CA ILE A 441 10.26 -6.92 29.81
C ILE A 441 11.39 -7.31 30.76
N TRP A 442 11.73 -8.59 30.75
CA TRP A 442 12.87 -9.13 31.49
C TRP A 442 13.51 -10.30 30.72
N ASP A 443 14.73 -10.68 31.06
CA ASP A 443 15.34 -11.90 30.52
C ASP A 443 14.39 -13.09 30.64
N CYS A 444 14.35 -13.90 29.59
CA CYS A 444 13.44 -15.03 29.51
C CYS A 444 13.93 -16.17 30.41
N PHE A 445 13.21 -16.45 31.50
CA PHE A 445 13.48 -17.59 32.38
C PHE A 445 12.23 -18.47 32.62
N ALA A 446 11.10 -18.13 31.99
CA ALA A 446 9.85 -18.91 32.02
C ALA A 446 9.32 -19.19 33.44
N GLY A 447 9.57 -18.27 34.37
CA GLY A 447 8.95 -18.26 35.70
C GLY A 447 7.45 -17.96 35.64
N ALA A 448 6.77 -18.10 36.78
CA ALA A 448 5.32 -17.93 36.85
C ALA A 448 4.84 -16.53 36.39
N ASN A 449 5.64 -15.49 36.64
CA ASN A 449 5.39 -14.12 36.20
C ASN A 449 5.66 -13.86 34.70
N GLN A 450 6.13 -14.85 33.94
CA GLN A 450 6.38 -14.75 32.50
C GLN A 450 5.54 -15.71 31.66
N ARG A 451 4.64 -16.47 32.29
CA ARG A 451 3.77 -17.43 31.60
C ARG A 451 2.39 -16.84 31.36
N TRP A 452 1.93 -16.99 30.12
CA TRP A 452 0.71 -16.38 29.63
C TRP A 452 -0.15 -17.42 28.92
N THR A 453 -1.41 -17.50 29.31
CA THR A 453 -2.44 -18.22 28.57
C THR A 453 -3.13 -17.25 27.64
N LEU A 454 -3.00 -17.50 26.35
CA LEU A 454 -3.53 -16.67 25.28
C LEU A 454 -4.93 -17.18 24.85
N PRO A 455 -5.84 -16.31 24.40
CA PRO A 455 -7.22 -16.69 24.03
C PRO A 455 -7.22 -17.73 22.90
N THR A 456 -8.10 -18.72 22.93
CA THR A 456 -8.13 -19.80 21.92
C THR A 456 -8.67 -19.36 20.58
#